data_AF-A0A920UV82-F1
#
_entry.id   AF-A0A920UV82-F1
#
_cell.length_a   1.000
_cell.length_b   1.000
_cell.length_c   1.000
_cell.angle_alpha   90.00
_cell.angle_beta   90.00
_cell.angle_gamma   90.00
#
_symmetry.space_group_name_H-M   'P 1'
#
loop_
_entity.id
_entity.type
_entity.pdbx_description
1 polymer ?
#
loop_
_entity_poly.entity_id
_entity_poly.type
_entity_poly.pdbx_seq_one_letter_code
_entity_poly.pdbx_strand_id
1 'polypeptide(L)' 'MALPAQINNLQAFEQMLEVAQQVRGALDGELKDDHRSIMTAQTIEHYRQRIRDFELRQLKAAGSRA' A
#
# COMPACT_ATOMS: atom_id res chain seq x y z
N MET A 1 -9.49 11.02 -23.61
CA MET A 1 -8.30 11.23 -22.76
C MET A 1 -8.22 10.06 -21.80
N ALA A 2 -7.31 9.10 -22.07
CA ALA A 2 -7.03 8.05 -21.10
C ALA A 2 -6.12 8.64 -20.02
N LEU A 3 -6.53 8.52 -18.76
CA LEU A 3 -5.69 8.90 -17.63
C LEU A 3 -4.43 8.00 -17.65
N PRO A 4 -3.21 8.57 -17.71
CA PRO A 4 -2.00 7.83 -17.37
C PRO A 4 -2.01 7.70 -15.83
N ALA A 5 -1.91 6.54 -15.20
CA ALA A 5 -1.32 5.27 -15.61
C ALA A 5 -1.99 4.12 -14.84
N GLN A 6 -1.77 2.89 -15.30
CA GLN A 6 -1.90 1.68 -14.48
C GLN A 6 -0.87 1.76 -13.33
N ILE A 7 -1.18 2.50 -12.26
CA ILE A 7 -0.34 2.46 -11.08
C ILE A 7 -0.42 1.05 -10.51
N ASN A 8 0.73 0.43 -10.25
CA ASN A 8 0.72 -0.85 -9.57
C ASN A 8 0.33 -0.64 -8.09
N ASN A 9 -0.25 -1.66 -7.47
CA ASN A 9 -0.80 -1.53 -6.11
C ASN A 9 0.25 -1.14 -5.07
N LEU A 10 1.53 -1.48 -5.28
CA LEU A 10 2.62 -1.06 -4.40
C LEU A 10 2.88 0.45 -4.48
N GLN A 11 2.91 1.03 -5.69
CA GLN A 11 3.05 2.47 -5.88
C GLN A 11 1.87 3.24 -5.28
N ALA A 12 0.65 2.73 -5.43
CA ALA A 12 -0.53 3.31 -4.80
C ALA A 12 -0.36 3.35 -3.27
N PHE A 13 0.11 2.26 -2.68
CA PHE A 13 0.38 2.18 -1.25
C PHE A 13 1.48 3.13 -0.77
N GLU A 14 2.60 3.25 -1.49
CA GLU A 14 3.66 4.21 -1.12
C GLU A 14 3.13 5.66 -1.15
N GLN A 15 2.31 6.01 -2.14
CA GLN A 15 1.69 7.35 -2.19
C GLN A 15 0.73 7.58 -1.02
N MET A 16 -0.09 6.57 -0.67
CA MET A 16 -0.96 6.66 0.51
C MET A 16 -0.15 6.83 1.80
N LEU A 17 0.95 6.07 1.95
CA LEU A 17 1.84 6.14 3.09
C LEU A 17 2.49 7.51 3.23
N GLU A 18 3.00 8.07 2.13
CA GLU A 18 3.61 9.38 2.09
C GLU A 18 2.64 10.46 2.55
N VAL A 19 1.43 10.50 1.98
CA VAL A 19 0.39 11.47 2.36
C VAL A 19 0.02 11.31 3.84
N ALA A 20 -0.13 10.08 4.33
CA ALA A 20 -0.47 9.83 5.73
C ALA A 20 0.64 10.32 6.69
N GLN A 21 1.92 10.16 6.32
CA GLN A 21 3.05 10.68 7.10
C GLN A 21 3.11 12.20 7.10
N GLN A 22 2.78 12.85 5.97
CA GLN A 22 2.68 14.31 5.89
C GLN A 22 1.55 14.85 6.79
N VAL A 23 0.36 14.24 6.73
CA VAL A 23 -0.77 14.61 7.61
C VAL A 23 -0.43 14.41 9.07
N ARG A 24 0.24 13.29 9.41
CA ARG A 24 0.76 13.06 10.77
C ARG A 24 1.64 14.21 11.26
N GLY A 25 2.61 14.62 10.43
CA GLY A 25 3.52 15.72 10.77
C GLY A 25 2.82 17.08 10.86
N ALA A 26 1.84 17.34 10.01
CA ALA A 26 1.10 18.61 9.99
C ALA A 26 0.17 18.79 11.19
N LEU A 27 -0.35 17.69 11.75
CA LEU A 27 -1.32 17.71 12.84
C LEU A 27 -0.75 17.26 14.19
N ASP A 28 0.56 16.98 14.27
CA ASP A 28 1.20 16.31 15.41
C ASP A 28 0.44 15.04 15.85
N GLY A 29 -0.05 14.31 14.86
CA GLY A 29 -0.91 13.14 15.05
C GLY A 29 -0.14 11.84 15.19
N GLU A 30 -0.88 10.75 15.40
CA GLU A 30 -0.33 9.39 15.34
C GLU A 30 -0.84 8.67 14.11
N LEU A 31 0.06 8.06 13.34
CA LEU A 31 -0.33 7.18 12.25
C LEU A 31 -0.66 5.79 12.81
N LYS A 32 -1.88 5.33 12.54
CA LYS A 32 -2.38 4.04 13.00
C LYS A 32 -2.63 3.08 11.85
N ASP A 33 -2.49 1.80 12.13
CA ASP A 33 -2.81 0.71 11.21
C ASP A 33 -4.30 0.28 11.28
N ASP A 34 -4.67 -0.77 10.54
CA ASP A 34 -6.05 -1.31 10.50
C ASP A 34 -6.54 -1.82 11.87
N HIS A 35 -5.64 -2.18 12.77
CA HIS A 35 -5.91 -2.58 14.15
C HIS A 35 -5.86 -1.42 15.15
N ARG A 36 -5.75 -0.17 14.67
CA ARG A 36 -5.58 1.05 15.50
C ARG A 36 -4.29 1.02 16.34
N SER A 37 -3.31 0.22 15.94
CA SER A 37 -1.98 0.17 16.55
C SER A 37 -1.07 1.22 15.92
N ILE A 38 -0.03 1.65 16.63
CA ILE A 38 0.94 2.60 16.08
C ILE A 38 1.61 1.97 14.87
N MET A 39 1.60 2.68 13.76
CA MET A 39 2.21 2.23 12.53
C MET A 39 3.73 2.38 12.62
N THR A 40 4.41 1.23 12.60
CA THR A 40 5.88 1.09 12.67
C THR A 40 6.45 0.70 11.31
N ALA A 41 7.78 0.79 11.18
CA ALA A 41 8.49 0.29 9.99
C ALA A 41 8.18 -1.19 9.69
N GLN A 42 8.04 -2.03 10.74
CA GLN A 42 7.68 -3.43 10.59
C GLN A 42 6.27 -3.60 10.00
N THR A 43 5.28 -2.88 10.53
CA THR A 43 3.90 -2.95 10.01
C THR A 43 3.81 -2.41 8.58
N ILE A 44 4.60 -1.39 8.23
CA ILE A 44 4.69 -0.88 6.86
C ILE A 44 5.22 -1.95 5.91
N GLU A 45 6.33 -2.61 6.26
CA GLU A 45 6.89 -3.67 5.41
C GLU A 45 5.94 -4.87 5.32
N HIS A 46 5.22 -5.18 6.40
CA HIS A 46 4.17 -6.19 6.38
C HIS A 46 3.10 -5.90 5.33
N TYR A 47 2.62 -4.66 5.21
CA TYR A 47 1.67 -4.28 4.15
C TYR A 47 2.26 -4.35 2.76
N ARG A 48 3.52 -3.92 2.56
CA ARG A 48 4.21 -4.08 1.26
C ARG A 48 4.27 -5.54 0.83
N GLN A 49 4.59 -6.43 1.76
CA GLN A 49 4.62 -7.87 1.49
C GLN A 49 3.22 -8.39 1.13
N ARG A 50 2.19 -8.01 1.88
CA ARG A 50 0.80 -8.39 1.58
C ARG A 50 0.36 -7.98 0.17
N ILE A 51 0.78 -6.79 -0.28
CA ILE A 51 0.49 -6.29 -1.64
C ILE A 51 1.26 -7.12 -2.68
N ARG A 52 2.55 -7.38 -2.50
CA ARG A 52 3.34 -8.23 -3.41
C ARG A 52 2.75 -9.63 -3.53
N ASP A 53 2.32 -10.22 -2.42
CA ASP A 53 1.69 -11.55 -2.40
C ASP A 53 0.35 -11.55 -3.15
N PHE A 54 -0.41 -10.45 -3.04
CA PHE A 54 -1.64 -10.26 -3.79
C PHE A 54 -1.38 -10.20 -5.29
N GLU A 55 -0.42 -9.38 -5.74
CA GLU A 55 -0.02 -9.29 -7.16
C GLU A 55 0.41 -10.66 -7.71
N LEU A 56 1.22 -11.40 -6.95
CA LEU A 56 1.67 -12.72 -7.35
C LEU A 56 0.51 -13.71 -7.51
N ARG A 57 -0.49 -13.67 -6.62
CA ARG A 57 -1.70 -14.48 -6.74
C ARG A 57 -2.53 -14.11 -7.96
N GLN A 58 -2.69 -12.81 -8.25
CA GLN A 58 -3.42 -12.32 -9.42
C GLN A 58 -2.75 -12.76 -10.73
N LEU A 59 -1.42 -12.67 -10.82
CA LEU A 59 -0.65 -13.14 -11.97
C LEU A 59 -0.82 -14.64 -12.20
N LYS A 60 -0.73 -15.45 -11.14
CA LYS A 60 -0.96 -16.91 -11.23
C LYS A 60 -2.38 -17.25 -11.69
N ALA A 61 -3.39 -16.54 -11.17
CA ALA A 61 -4.79 -16.75 -11.55
C ALA A 61 -5.07 -16.34 -13.01
N ALA A 62 -4.43 -15.28 -13.51
CA ALA A 62 -4.52 -14.87 -14.91
C ALA A 62 -3.85 -15.88 -15.85
N GLY A 63 -2.66 -16.39 -15.49
CA GLY A 63 -1.95 -17.39 -16.27
C GLY A 63 -2.63 -18.77 -16.31
N SER A 64 -3.44 -19.11 -15.31
CA SER A 64 -4.24 -20.35 -15.30
C SER A 64 -5.51 -20.29 -16.17
N ARG A 65 -5.89 -19.11 -16.67
CA ARG A 65 -7.08 -18.87 -17.52
C ARG A 65 -6.74 -18.73 -19.01
N ALA A 66 -5.46 -18.79 -19.37
CA ALA A 66 -4.95 -18.79 -20.74
C ALA A 66 -4.56 -20.22 -21.14
#